data_AF-A0A806TMC7-F1
#
_entry.id   AF-A0A806TMC7-F1
#
_cell.length_a   1.000
_cell.length_b   1.000
_cell.length_c   1.000
_cell.angle_alpha   90.00
_cell.angle_beta   90.00
_cell.angle_gamma   90.00
#
_symmetry.space_group_name_H-M   'P 1'
#
loop_
_entity.id
_entity.type
_entity.pdbx_description
1 polymer ?
#
loop_
_entity_poly.entity_id
_entity_poly.type
_entity_poly.pdbx_seq_one_letter_code
_entity_poly.pdbx_strand_id
1 'polypeptide(L)' 'MKQHTQPETEHKKNWFINALLNFGIYKKGNRHLYELTLQELEAQYVKVKSFMYNQEPLSQ' A
#
# COMPACT_ATOMS: atom_id res chain seq x y z
N MET A 1 -15.99 -0.67 -28.30
CA MET A 1 -14.80 -1.38 -27.79
C MET A 1 -14.36 -0.68 -26.51
N LYS A 2 -14.29 -1.40 -25.39
CA LYS A 2 -14.01 -0.83 -24.06
C LYS A 2 -12.53 -0.43 -24.04
N GLN A 3 -12.28 0.88 -24.01
CA GLN A 3 -10.95 1.45 -24.13
C GLN A 3 -10.10 1.07 -22.90
N HIS A 4 -8.93 0.49 -23.17
CA HIS A 4 -7.89 0.16 -22.20
C HIS A 4 -7.32 1.44 -21.58
N THR A 5 -7.81 1.81 -20.40
CA THR A 5 -7.18 2.84 -19.55
C THR A 5 -6.73 2.18 -18.25
N GLN A 6 -5.74 1.30 -18.31
CA GLN A 6 -5.21 0.58 -17.14
C GLN A 6 -3.73 0.86 -16.75
N PRO A 7 -2.87 1.55 -17.51
CA PRO A 7 -1.45 1.62 -17.13
C PRO A 7 -1.22 2.39 -15.82
N GLU A 8 -1.93 3.49 -15.57
CA GLU A 8 -1.71 4.30 -14.37
C GLU A 8 -2.14 3.61 -13.07
N THR A 9 -3.23 2.84 -13.13
CA THR A 9 -3.76 2.13 -11.95
C THR A 9 -2.82 1.00 -11.55
N GLU A 10 -2.27 0.27 -12.52
CA GLU A 10 -1.32 -0.82 -12.28
C GLU A 10 0.02 -0.30 -11.74
N HIS A 11 0.54 0.81 -12.29
CA HIS A 11 1.75 1.46 -11.76
C HIS A 11 1.55 1.90 -10.30
N LYS A 12 0.42 2.56 -10.00
CA LYS A 12 0.11 2.99 -8.63
C LYS A 12 -0.03 1.80 -7.69
N LYS A 13 -0.64 0.70 -8.16
CA LYS A 13 -0.78 -0.54 -7.40
C LYS A 13 0.58 -1.15 -7.07
N ASN A 14 1.46 -1.28 -8.07
CA ASN A 14 2.80 -1.80 -7.88
C ASN A 14 3.63 -0.92 -6.94
N TRP A 15 3.48 0.40 -6.99
CA TRP A 15 4.16 1.30 -6.06
C TRP A 15 3.77 1.01 -4.60
N PHE A 16 2.47 0.90 -4.31
CA PHE A 16 2.02 0.58 -2.95
C PHE A 16 2.48 -0.82 -2.49
N ILE A 17 2.46 -1.81 -3.38
CA ILE A 17 2.93 -3.15 -3.06
C ILE A 17 4.42 -3.10 -2.67
N ASN A 18 5.27 -2.48 -3.48
CA ASN A 18 6.69 -2.34 -3.18
C ASN A 18 6.94 -1.56 -1.88
N ALA A 19 6.20 -0.48 -1.65
CA ALA A 19 6.32 0.30 -0.42
C ALA A 19 5.94 -0.53 0.82
N LEU A 20 4.84 -1.28 0.77
CA LEU A 20 4.42 -2.17 1.86
C LEU A 20 5.42 -3.31 2.10
N LEU A 21 5.98 -3.90 1.02
CA LEU A 21 7.05 -4.89 1.12
C LEU A 21 8.29 -4.31 1.80
N ASN A 22 8.66 -3.06 1.49
CA ASN A 22 9.78 -2.37 2.13
C ASN A 22 9.54 -2.13 3.64
N PHE A 23 8.29 -1.98 4.07
CA PHE A 23 7.91 -1.96 5.48
C PHE A 23 7.85 -3.36 6.12
N GLY A 24 8.17 -4.42 5.40
CA GLY A 24 8.10 -5.82 5.88
C GLY A 24 6.68 -6.39 5.90
N ILE A 25 5.75 -5.81 5.15
CA ILE A 25 4.35 -6.23 5.09
C ILE A 25 4.12 -6.97 3.79
N TYR A 26 3.75 -8.25 3.90
CA TYR A 26 3.61 -9.16 2.75
C TYR A 26 2.15 -9.56 2.47
N LYS A 27 1.29 -9.43 3.49
CA LYS A 27 -0.12 -9.83 3.42
C LYS A 27 -0.96 -9.05 4.43
N LYS A 28 -2.25 -8.92 4.13
CA LYS A 28 -3.27 -8.37 5.03
C LYS A 28 -4.18 -9.50 5.46
N GLY A 29 -4.05 -9.94 6.72
CA GLY A 29 -4.72 -11.14 7.20
C GLY A 29 -4.28 -12.37 6.40
N ASN A 30 -5.22 -12.97 5.68
CA ASN A 30 -4.97 -14.16 4.86
C ASN A 30 -4.84 -13.89 3.35
N ARG A 31 -4.82 -12.61 2.92
CA ARG A 31 -4.71 -12.21 1.52
C ARG A 31 -3.36 -11.56 1.24
N HIS A 32 -2.66 -12.01 0.21
CA HIS A 32 -1.41 -11.41 -0.26
C HIS A 32 -1.65 -10.01 -0.83
N LEU A 33 -0.63 -9.16 -0.80
CA LEU A 33 -0.74 -7.78 -1.33
C LEU A 33 -1.21 -7.73 -2.80
N TYR A 34 -0.80 -8.69 -3.62
CA TYR A 34 -1.20 -8.79 -5.03
C TYR A 34 -2.70 -9.06 -5.21
N GLU A 35 -3.33 -9.72 -4.24
CA GLU A 35 -4.77 -10.02 -4.22
C GLU A 35 -5.61 -8.84 -3.74
N LEU A 36 -4.98 -7.81 -3.17
CA LEU A 36 -5.66 -6.61 -2.71
C LEU A 36 -5.99 -5.68 -3.89
N THR A 37 -7.06 -4.91 -3.74
CA THR A 37 -7.37 -3.80 -4.66
C THR A 37 -6.47 -2.60 -4.39
N LEU A 38 -6.41 -1.64 -5.33
CA LEU A 38 -5.62 -0.41 -5.16
C LEU A 38 -6.04 0.37 -3.90
N GLN A 39 -7.34 0.49 -3.65
CA GLN A 39 -7.86 1.17 -2.45
C GLN A 39 -7.46 0.45 -1.16
N GLU A 40 -7.44 -0.88 -1.17
CA GLU A 40 -6.98 -1.65 -0.01
C GLU A 40 -5.49 -1.46 0.27
N LEU A 41 -4.67 -1.42 -0.79
CA LEU A 41 -3.23 -1.18 -0.68
C LEU A 41 -2.94 0.24 -0.17
N GLU A 42 -3.64 1.24 -0.70
CA GLU A 42 -3.53 2.64 -0.25
C GLU A 42 -3.91 2.77 1.23
N ALA A 43 -5.03 2.17 1.65
CA ALA A 43 -5.47 2.19 3.05
C ALA A 43 -4.48 1.47 3.98
N GLN A 44 -3.85 0.38 3.55
CA GLN A 44 -2.78 -0.27 4.31
C GLN A 44 -1.56 0.64 4.42
N TYR A 45 -1.12 1.23 3.31
CA TYR A 45 0.03 2.12 3.30
C TYR A 45 -0.19 3.32 4.23
N VAL A 46 -1.35 3.97 4.18
CA VAL A 46 -1.68 5.09 5.08
C VAL A 46 -1.68 4.66 6.54
N LYS A 47 -2.22 3.48 6.88
CA LYS A 47 -2.20 2.95 8.25
C LYS A 47 -0.78 2.71 8.75
N VAL A 48 0.06 2.07 7.94
CA VAL A 48 1.45 1.76 8.26
C VAL A 48 2.25 3.04 8.40
N LYS A 49 2.13 3.93 7.42
CA LYS A 49 2.72 5.26 7.45
C LYS A 49 2.34 6.00 8.73
N SER A 50 1.04 6.11 9.02
CA SER A 50 0.54 6.73 10.24
C SER A 50 1.12 6.09 11.50
N PHE A 51 1.15 4.75 11.58
CA PHE A 51 1.76 4.06 12.72
C PHE A 51 3.23 4.47 12.91
N MET A 52 4.03 4.56 11.84
CA MET A 52 5.44 4.96 11.94
C MET A 52 5.61 6.42 12.41
N TYR A 53 4.80 7.36 11.93
CA TYR A 53 4.88 8.78 12.37
C TYR A 53 4.42 9.00 13.80
N ASN A 54 3.48 8.18 14.31
CA ASN A 54 3.05 8.25 15.70
C ASN A 54 4.03 7.55 16.67
N GLN A 55 5.22 7.15 16.20
CA GLN A 55 6.30 6.58 17.02
C GLN A 55 7.50 7.53 17.17
N GLU A 56 7.47 8.74 16.61
CA GLU A 56 8.41 9.80 17.02
C GLU A 56 8.02 10.26 18.44
N PRO A 57 8.84 10.00 19.48
CA PRO A 57 8.71 10.80 20.69
C PRO A 57 8.96 12.24 20.27
N LEU A 58 8.05 13.15 20.63
CA LEU A 58 8.34 14.58 20.59
C LEU A 58 9.70 14.79 21.25
N SER A 59 10.71 15.02 20.41
CA SER A 59 12.01 15.43 20.89
C SER A 59 11.85 16.88 21.30
N GLN A 60 11.58 17.04 22.60
CA GLN A 60 11.68 18.23 23.47
C GLN A 60 11.06 19.54 22.95
#